data_AF-A4SRK1-F1
#
_entry.id   AF-A4SRK1-F1
#
_cell.length_a   1.000
_cell.length_b   1.000
_cell.length_c   1.000
_cell.angle_alpha   90.00
_cell.angle_beta   90.00
_cell.angle_gamma   90.00
#
_symmetry.space_group_name_H-M   'P 1'
#
loop_
_entity.id
_entity.type
_entity.pdbx_description
1 polymer ?
#
loop_
_entity_poly.entity_id
_entity_poly.type
_entity_poly.pdbx_seq_one_letter_code
_entity_poly.pdbx_strand_id
1 'polypeptide(L)'
;MPPTRVSLLLVTLLLGGCAAPGHQQLGTALSGLEGELQRLEEELAAMNGLHYQKAIDAPLSLRRHLVAASPPVAGVKLERRQLQDGPRLNYHYRLPGGMTTLPLDNPCLRYEFELRHLGRLGQLALSWQGLDAQGSRLIHQRDCPFSASGPGLQ
;
A
#
# COMPACT_ATOMS: atom_id res chain seq x y z
N MET A 1 -46.19 -14.75 7.00
CA MET A 1 -46.75 -15.87 6.22
C MET A 1 -45.63 -16.56 5.46
N PRO A 2 -45.34 -17.86 5.68
CA PRO A 2 -45.29 -18.58 6.94
C PRO A 2 -43.84 -19.03 7.30
N PRO A 3 -43.37 -18.76 8.52
CA PRO A 3 -42.26 -19.47 9.15
C PRO A 3 -42.83 -20.58 10.06
N THR A 4 -43.07 -21.78 9.51
CA THR A 4 -43.67 -22.88 10.30
C THR A 4 -43.03 -24.25 10.07
N ARG A 5 -42.01 -24.37 9.21
CA ARG A 5 -41.38 -25.67 8.91
C ARG A 5 -40.19 -26.04 9.80
N VAL A 6 -39.54 -25.07 10.44
CA VAL A 6 -38.33 -25.32 11.25
C VAL A 6 -38.67 -25.94 12.62
N SER A 7 -39.80 -25.57 13.22
CA SER A 7 -40.20 -26.11 14.54
C SER A 7 -40.67 -27.56 14.50
N LEU A 8 -41.13 -28.06 13.34
CA LEU A 8 -41.59 -29.45 13.20
C LEU A 8 -40.44 -30.46 13.10
N LEU A 9 -39.26 -30.03 12.61
CA LEU A 9 -38.06 -30.87 12.53
C LEU A 9 -37.40 -31.09 13.90
N LEU A 10 -37.52 -30.13 14.81
CA LEU A 10 -36.95 -30.19 16.16
C LEU A 10 -37.69 -31.19 17.07
N VAL A 11 -38.99 -31.36 16.89
CA VAL A 11 -39.78 -32.31 17.71
C VAL A 11 -39.57 -33.76 17.27
N THR A 12 -39.33 -34.01 15.98
CA THR A 12 -38.96 -35.35 15.49
C THR A 12 -37.57 -35.80 15.91
N LEU A 13 -36.67 -34.86 16.21
CA LEU A 13 -35.30 -35.16 16.66
C LEU A 13 -35.21 -35.53 18.15
N LEU A 14 -36.21 -35.15 18.96
CA LEU A 14 -36.20 -35.38 20.41
C LEU A 14 -36.85 -36.70 20.84
N LEU A 15 -37.57 -37.39 19.96
CA LEU A 15 -38.27 -38.65 20.25
C LEU A 15 -37.66 -39.89 19.58
N GLY A 16 -36.62 -39.71 18.77
CA GLY A 16 -35.96 -40.78 18.03
C GLY A 16 -34.65 -41.24 18.66
N GLY A 17 -34.74 -42.18 19.59
CA GLY A 17 -33.76 -43.27 19.65
C GLY A 17 -32.43 -42.99 20.32
N CYS A 18 -32.33 -43.48 21.56
CA CYS A 18 -31.11 -44.03 22.12
C CYS A 18 -30.42 -44.98 21.12
N ALA A 19 -29.09 -44.90 21.05
CA ALA A 19 -28.12 -45.71 20.29
C ALA A 19 -27.63 -45.11 18.96
N ALA A 20 -26.58 -44.27 19.03
CA ALA A 20 -25.73 -43.97 17.88
C ALA A 20 -24.29 -43.65 18.35
N PRO A 21 -23.24 -44.22 17.73
CA PRO A 21 -21.84 -43.87 18.00
C PRO A 21 -21.46 -42.56 17.28
N GLY A 22 -22.29 -41.52 17.38
CA GLY A 22 -22.17 -40.28 16.61
C GLY A 22 -21.32 -39.18 17.26
N HIS A 23 -21.00 -39.30 18.54
CA HIS A 23 -20.28 -38.24 19.28
C HIS A 23 -18.79 -38.15 18.92
N GLN A 24 -18.15 -39.26 18.55
CA GLN A 24 -16.75 -39.22 18.09
C GLN A 24 -16.61 -38.56 16.72
N GLN A 25 -17.54 -38.80 15.79
CA GLN A 25 -17.51 -38.19 14.45
C GLN A 25 -17.75 -36.67 14.47
N LEU A 26 -18.65 -36.20 15.35
CA LEU A 26 -18.86 -34.76 15.56
C LEU A 26 -17.63 -34.09 16.20
N GLY A 27 -17.01 -34.75 17.18
CA GLY A 27 -15.76 -34.26 17.79
C GLY A 27 -14.62 -34.14 16.78
N THR A 28 -14.44 -35.14 15.91
CA THR A 28 -13.40 -35.11 14.86
C THR A 28 -13.68 -34.07 13.78
N ALA A 29 -14.94 -33.85 13.41
CA ALA A 29 -15.31 -32.83 12.44
C ALA A 29 -15.09 -31.41 12.99
N LEU A 30 -15.45 -31.17 14.26
CA LEU A 30 -15.22 -29.90 14.95
C LEU A 30 -13.72 -29.59 15.10
N SER A 31 -12.90 -30.56 15.50
CA SER A 31 -11.45 -30.37 15.56
C SER A 31 -10.81 -30.15 14.19
N GLY A 32 -11.37 -30.74 13.13
CA GLY A 32 -10.93 -30.51 11.75
C GLY A 32 -11.19 -29.06 11.29
N LEU A 33 -12.37 -28.54 11.62
CA LEU A 33 -12.76 -27.16 11.32
C LEU A 33 -11.93 -26.12 12.09
N GLU A 34 -11.61 -26.36 13.37
CA GLU A 34 -10.68 -25.50 14.12
C GLU A 34 -9.28 -25.49 13.51
N GLY A 35 -8.78 -26.65 13.05
CA GLY A 35 -7.48 -26.73 12.39
C GLY A 35 -7.43 -25.98 11.05
N GLU A 36 -8.53 -25.99 10.28
CA GLU A 36 -8.63 -25.19 9.04
C GLU A 36 -8.72 -23.70 9.32
N LEU A 37 -9.44 -23.27 10.37
CA LEU A 37 -9.48 -21.88 10.82
C LEU A 37 -8.10 -21.38 11.25
N GLN A 38 -7.38 -22.14 12.06
CA GLN A 38 -6.02 -21.81 12.49
C GLN A 38 -5.07 -21.65 11.30
N ARG A 39 -5.17 -22.54 10.33
CA ARG A 39 -4.37 -22.50 9.09
C ARG A 39 -4.71 -21.30 8.21
N LEU A 40 -6.00 -20.96 8.10
CA LEU A 40 -6.46 -19.76 7.38
C LEU A 40 -6.01 -18.48 8.08
N GLU A 41 -6.00 -18.44 9.41
CA GLU A 41 -5.47 -17.31 10.19
C GLU A 41 -3.96 -17.14 10.01
N GLU A 42 -3.19 -18.22 10.03
CA GLU A 42 -1.75 -18.20 9.75
C GLU A 42 -1.46 -17.77 8.30
N GLU A 43 -2.23 -18.26 7.34
CA GLU A 43 -2.10 -17.88 5.93
C GLU A 43 -2.49 -16.42 5.70
N LEU A 44 -3.53 -15.92 6.40
CA LEU A 44 -3.91 -14.52 6.41
C LEU A 44 -2.85 -13.65 7.10
N ALA A 45 -2.24 -14.11 8.18
CA ALA A 45 -1.15 -13.42 8.87
C ALA A 45 0.12 -13.37 8.01
N ALA A 46 0.43 -14.44 7.27
CA ALA A 46 1.52 -14.48 6.31
C ALA A 46 1.27 -13.57 5.11
N MET A 47 0.07 -13.61 4.53
CA MET A 47 -0.41 -12.70 3.47
C MET A 47 -0.35 -11.24 3.92
N ASN A 48 -0.87 -10.94 5.10
CA ASN A 48 -0.88 -9.59 5.66
C ASN A 48 0.54 -9.14 6.03
N GLY A 49 1.37 -10.00 6.62
CA GLY A 49 2.78 -9.73 6.91
C GLY A 49 3.58 -9.39 5.66
N LEU A 50 3.37 -10.12 4.56
CA LEU A 50 3.91 -9.80 3.24
C LEU A 50 3.40 -8.47 2.69
N HIS A 51 2.11 -8.15 2.88
CA HIS A 51 1.56 -6.85 2.50
C HIS A 51 2.16 -5.69 3.30
N TYR A 52 2.39 -5.85 4.61
CA TYR A 52 3.02 -4.83 5.44
C TYR A 52 4.51 -4.68 5.12
N GLN A 53 5.23 -5.78 4.88
CA GLN A 53 6.63 -5.73 4.46
C GLN A 53 6.78 -5.01 3.11
N LYS A 54 5.87 -5.25 2.17
CA LYS A 54 5.80 -4.54 0.88
C LYS A 54 5.37 -3.07 1.01
N ALA A 55 4.71 -2.69 2.11
CA ALA A 55 4.38 -1.31 2.42
C ALA A 55 5.56 -0.56 3.07
N ILE A 56 6.47 -1.28 3.73
CA ILE A 56 7.69 -0.75 4.34
C ILE A 56 8.80 -0.62 3.29
N ASP A 57 8.95 -1.61 2.41
CA ASP A 57 9.91 -1.59 1.31
C ASP A 57 9.36 -0.84 0.10
N ALA A 58 10.04 0.24 -0.28
CA ALA A 58 9.73 0.91 -1.54
C ALA A 58 9.84 -0.08 -2.72
N PRO A 59 8.86 -0.10 -3.65
CA PRO A 59 8.78 -1.10 -4.70
C PRO A 59 10.05 -1.22 -5.54
N LEU A 60 10.40 -2.44 -5.97
CA LEU A 60 11.56 -2.71 -6.82
C LEU A 60 11.54 -1.88 -8.12
N SER A 61 10.35 -1.61 -8.68
CA SER A 61 10.18 -0.73 -9.85
C SER A 61 10.64 0.70 -9.57
N LEU A 62 10.33 1.24 -8.39
CA LEU A 62 10.78 2.57 -7.96
C LEU A 62 12.30 2.60 -7.83
N ARG A 63 12.90 1.62 -7.14
CA ARG A 63 14.36 1.56 -6.99
C ARG A 63 15.08 1.51 -8.34
N ARG A 64 14.60 0.68 -9.28
CA ARG A 64 15.16 0.59 -10.64
C ARG A 64 15.01 1.90 -11.40
N HIS A 65 13.84 2.54 -11.33
CA HIS A 65 13.61 3.83 -11.95
C HIS A 65 14.58 4.89 -11.43
N LEU A 66 14.77 4.98 -10.11
CA LEU A 66 15.66 5.97 -9.49
C LEU A 66 17.14 5.79 -9.87
N VAL A 67 17.56 4.58 -10.25
CA VAL A 67 18.92 4.33 -10.77
C VAL A 67 19.07 4.79 -12.22
N ALA A 68 18.05 4.57 -13.05
CA ALA A 68 18.10 4.89 -14.48
C ALA A 68 17.68 6.34 -14.82
N ALA A 69 16.93 6.99 -13.93
CA ALA A 69 16.30 8.27 -14.24
C ALA A 69 17.28 9.44 -14.20
N SER A 70 17.30 10.21 -15.28
CA SER A 70 17.92 11.54 -15.35
C SER A 70 17.20 12.55 -14.43
N PRO A 71 17.78 13.74 -14.18
CA PRO A 71 17.13 14.78 -13.39
C PRO A 71 15.76 15.14 -13.98
N PRO A 72 14.68 15.17 -13.19
CA PRO A 72 13.34 15.47 -13.70
C PRO A 72 13.15 16.96 -14.01
N VAL A 73 14.11 17.82 -13.69
CA VAL A 73 14.08 19.25 -13.97
C VAL A 73 15.26 19.62 -14.87
N ALA A 74 14.96 20.10 -16.07
CA ALA A 74 15.97 20.47 -17.06
C ALA A 74 16.80 21.67 -16.57
N GLY A 75 18.11 21.65 -16.85
CA GLY A 75 19.04 22.72 -16.48
C GLY A 75 19.36 22.82 -14.98
N VAL A 76 18.76 21.97 -14.13
CA VAL A 76 19.04 21.91 -12.69
C VAL A 76 19.85 20.66 -12.39
N LYS A 77 20.92 20.81 -11.60
CA LYS A 77 21.76 19.67 -11.22
C LYS A 77 21.13 18.95 -10.03
N LEU A 78 20.90 17.65 -10.19
CA LEU A 78 20.53 16.77 -9.08
C LEU A 78 21.79 16.42 -8.28
N GLU A 79 21.86 16.83 -7.01
CA GLU A 79 22.99 16.50 -6.13
C GLU A 79 22.77 15.21 -5.36
N ARG A 80 21.56 15.03 -4.83
CA ARG A 80 21.23 13.85 -4.03
C ARG A 80 19.81 13.40 -4.28
N ARG A 81 19.65 12.10 -4.41
CA ARG A 81 18.37 11.40 -4.45
C ARG A 81 18.46 10.28 -3.42
N GLN A 82 17.55 10.26 -2.46
CA GLN A 82 17.57 9.27 -1.37
C GLN A 82 16.17 8.80 -1.05
N LEU A 83 15.96 7.49 -1.14
CA LEU A 83 14.78 6.80 -0.67
C LEU A 83 15.03 6.38 0.78
N GLN A 84 14.17 6.79 1.71
CA GLN A 84 14.27 6.42 3.11
C GLN A 84 13.65 5.04 3.36
N ASP A 85 14.00 4.41 4.48
CA ASP A 85 13.30 3.22 4.99
C ASP A 85 11.91 3.65 5.49
N GLY A 86 10.98 3.79 4.54
CA GLY A 86 9.64 4.34 4.70
C GLY A 86 9.11 4.94 3.40
N PRO A 87 7.86 5.45 3.37
CA PRO A 87 7.24 5.97 2.14
C PRO A 87 7.73 7.39 1.81
N ARG A 88 9.03 7.69 1.94
CA ARG A 88 9.60 9.02 1.68
C ARG A 88 10.76 8.99 0.70
N LEU A 89 10.68 9.85 -0.32
CA LEU A 89 11.74 10.11 -1.28
C LEU A 89 12.23 11.55 -1.17
N ASN A 90 13.54 11.73 -1.05
CA ASN A 90 14.18 13.03 -0.95
C ASN A 90 14.96 13.34 -2.23
N TYR A 91 14.79 14.54 -2.74
CA TYR A 91 15.58 15.12 -3.81
C TYR A 91 16.26 16.41 -3.31
N HIS A 92 17.55 16.53 -3.59
CA HIS A 92 18.34 17.74 -3.35
C HIS A 92 18.90 18.26 -4.67
N TYR A 93 18.54 19.50 -5.01
CA TYR A 93 18.93 20.16 -6.25
C TYR A 93 19.89 21.30 -6.01
N ARG A 94 20.85 21.46 -6.92
CA ARG A 94 21.64 22.67 -7.05
C ARG A 94 21.08 23.52 -8.19
N LEU A 95 20.64 24.73 -7.86
CA LEU A 95 20.15 25.67 -8.85
C LEU A 95 21.33 26.34 -9.60
N PRO A 96 21.20 26.56 -10.91
CA PRO A 96 22.15 27.39 -11.66
C PRO A 96 22.06 28.87 -11.23
N GLY A 97 23.07 29.66 -11.59
CA GLY A 97 23.06 31.11 -11.36
C GLY A 97 21.85 31.79 -12.00
N GLY A 98 21.27 32.76 -11.32
CA GLY A 98 20.07 33.48 -11.77
C GLY A 98 18.74 32.80 -11.45
N MET A 99 18.74 31.58 -10.90
CA MET A 99 17.53 30.89 -10.45
C MET A 99 17.41 30.91 -8.93
N THR A 100 16.27 31.39 -8.43
CA THR A 100 15.98 31.48 -6.98
C THR A 100 15.05 30.38 -6.49
N THR A 101 14.24 29.81 -7.37
CA THR A 101 13.25 28.77 -7.05
C THR A 101 13.30 27.61 -8.04
N LEU A 102 13.01 26.41 -7.57
CA LEU A 102 12.85 25.24 -8.43
C LEU A 102 11.57 25.39 -9.29
N PRO A 103 11.62 25.27 -10.63
CA PRO A 103 10.44 25.39 -11.50
C PRO A 103 9.56 24.14 -11.35
N LEU A 104 8.50 24.29 -10.55
CA LEU A 104 7.58 23.23 -10.13
C LEU A 104 6.16 23.48 -10.63
N ASP A 105 5.99 23.86 -11.91
CA ASP A 105 4.69 24.26 -12.48
C ASP A 105 3.57 23.25 -12.18
N ASN A 106 3.87 21.95 -12.33
CA ASN A 106 3.02 20.87 -11.83
C ASN A 106 3.88 19.76 -11.21
N PRO A 107 4.07 19.76 -9.88
CA PRO A 107 4.93 18.78 -9.23
C PRO A 107 4.30 17.38 -9.20
N CYS A 108 2.97 17.28 -9.18
CA CYS A 108 2.27 16.00 -9.17
C CYS A 108 2.49 15.24 -10.49
N LEU A 109 2.39 15.93 -11.63
CA LEU A 109 2.69 15.33 -12.93
C LEU A 109 4.18 15.07 -13.12
N ARG A 110 5.04 16.02 -12.73
CA ARG A 110 6.49 15.89 -12.92
C ARG A 110 7.08 14.67 -12.19
N TYR A 111 6.56 14.36 -11.01
CA TYR A 111 7.00 13.23 -10.19
C TYR A 111 5.91 12.15 -10.08
N GLU A 112 5.07 12.03 -11.10
CA GLU A 112 3.92 11.13 -11.09
C GLU A 112 4.37 9.68 -10.83
N PHE A 113 5.44 9.25 -11.49
CA PHE A 113 5.95 7.89 -11.32
C PHE A 113 6.35 7.65 -9.87
N GLU A 114 7.19 8.51 -9.28
CA GLU A 114 7.65 8.33 -7.91
C GLU A 114 6.50 8.40 -6.91
N LEU A 115 5.62 9.40 -7.03
CA LEU A 115 4.50 9.59 -6.11
C LEU A 115 3.52 8.41 -6.15
N ARG A 116 3.21 7.87 -7.34
CA ARG A 116 2.34 6.68 -7.45
C ARG A 116 2.98 5.43 -6.85
N HIS A 117 4.31 5.31 -6.88
CA HIS A 117 5.02 4.13 -6.41
C HIS A 117 5.50 4.22 -4.94
N LEU A 118 5.43 5.41 -4.32
CA LEU A 118 5.66 5.57 -2.87
C LEU A 118 4.48 5.10 -2.01
N GLY A 119 3.35 4.76 -2.64
CA GLY A 119 2.13 4.32 -1.96
C GLY A 119 1.31 5.47 -1.37
N ARG A 120 0.18 5.14 -0.75
CA ARG A 120 -0.82 6.12 -0.26
C ARG A 120 -0.29 7.10 0.80
N LEU A 121 0.69 6.67 1.59
CA LEU A 121 1.37 7.52 2.59
C LEU A 121 2.66 8.15 2.03
N GLY A 122 2.86 8.04 0.72
CA GLY A 122 4.02 8.52 -0.02
C GLY A 122 4.26 10.02 0.18
N GLN A 123 5.52 10.37 0.38
CA GLN A 123 5.98 11.73 0.55
C GLN A 123 7.19 11.99 -0.33
N LEU A 124 7.14 13.08 -1.07
CA LEU A 124 8.25 13.57 -1.88
C LEU A 124 8.75 14.89 -1.29
N ALA A 125 9.95 14.86 -0.70
CA ALA A 125 10.60 16.04 -0.19
C ALA A 125 11.59 16.58 -1.23
N LEU A 126 11.32 17.78 -1.71
CA LEU A 126 12.20 18.51 -2.61
C LEU A 126 12.93 19.57 -1.79
N SER A 127 14.23 19.68 -2.01
CA SER A 127 15.07 20.73 -1.44
C SER A 127 15.98 21.26 -2.53
N TRP A 128 16.25 22.56 -2.50
CA TRP A 128 17.13 23.18 -3.47
C TRP A 128 17.99 24.26 -2.84
N GLN A 129 19.20 24.40 -3.39
CA GLN A 129 20.16 25.43 -3.00
C GLN A 129 20.73 26.09 -4.27
N GLY A 130 20.57 27.40 -4.36
CA GLY A 130 21.23 28.28 -5.33
C GLY A 130 22.36 29.09 -4.65
N LEU A 131 22.87 30.09 -5.37
CA LEU A 131 23.89 31.01 -4.83
C LEU A 131 23.34 31.87 -3.68
N ASP A 132 22.19 32.50 -3.89
CA ASP A 132 21.59 33.44 -2.93
C ASP A 132 20.20 33.00 -2.43
N ALA A 133 19.77 31.78 -2.79
CA ALA A 133 18.44 31.28 -2.49
C ALA A 133 18.47 29.81 -2.09
N GLN A 134 17.60 29.44 -1.15
CA GLN A 134 17.35 28.06 -0.80
C GLN A 134 15.87 27.86 -0.55
N GLY A 135 15.40 26.64 -0.65
CA GLY A 135 14.03 26.32 -0.34
C GLY A 135 13.77 24.83 -0.25
N SER A 136 12.59 24.51 0.23
CA SER A 136 12.10 23.15 0.30
C SER A 136 10.60 23.10 0.02
N ARG A 137 10.14 21.94 -0.43
CA ARG A 137 8.74 21.65 -0.64
C ARG A 137 8.48 20.19 -0.32
N LEU A 138 7.45 19.93 0.48
CA LEU A 138 6.94 18.59 0.71
C LEU A 138 5.67 18.40 -0.12
N ILE A 139 5.59 17.28 -0.83
CA ILE A 139 4.42 16.89 -1.62
C ILE A 139 3.95 15.54 -1.07
N HIS A 140 2.70 15.46 -0.66
CA HIS A 140 2.11 14.18 -0.26
C HIS A 140 1.39 13.55 -1.46
N GLN A 141 1.50 12.23 -1.60
CA GLN A 141 0.83 11.48 -2.67
C GLN A 141 -0.68 11.74 -2.67
N ARG A 142 -1.30 11.82 -1.49
CA ARG A 142 -2.73 12.07 -1.32
C ARG A 142 -3.20 13.45 -1.80
N ASP A 143 -2.28 14.41 -1.92
CA ASP A 143 -2.59 15.77 -2.38
C ASP A 143 -2.58 15.86 -3.92
N CYS A 144 -2.15 14.79 -4.60
CA CYS A 144 -2.10 14.70 -6.05
C CYS A 144 -3.31 13.89 -6.58
N PRO A 145 -4.24 14.52 -7.33
CA PRO A 145 -5.44 13.87 -7.85
C PRO A 145 -5.11 13.04 -9.10
N PHE A 146 -4.40 11.94 -8.91
CA PHE A 146 -3.98 11.06 -9.99
C PHE A 146 -5.16 10.37 -10.68
N SER A 147 -5.13 10.31 -12.01
CA SER A 147 -6.12 9.56 -12.79
C SER A 147 -6.00 8.06 -12.52
N ALA A 148 -7.15 7.41 -12.36
CA ALA A 148 -7.24 5.95 -12.26
C ALA A 148 -7.12 5.27 -13.64
N SER A 149 -7.40 6.00 -14.72
CA SER A 149 -7.44 5.49 -16.10
C SER A 149 -6.08 5.49 -16.80
N GLY A 150 -5.05 6.07 -16.19
CA GLY A 150 -3.71 6.13 -16.78
C GLY A 150 -2.85 7.27 -16.21
N PRO A 151 -1.72 7.57 -16.88
CA PRO A 151 -0.89 8.73 -16.56
C PRO A 151 -1.68 10.03 -16.65
N GLY A 152 -1.38 10.98 -15.77
CA GLY A 152 -2.08 12.26 -15.70
C GLY A 152 -2.88 12.47 -14.41
N LEU A 153 -3.44 13.67 -14.29
CA LEU A 153 -4.38 14.05 -13.24
C LEU A 153 -5.83 13.86 -13.71
N GLN A 154 -6.75 13.80 -12.76
CA GLN A 154 -8.20 13.77 -13.00
C GLN A 154 -8.73 15.10 -13.53
#